data_AF-A0A013VNA3-F1
#
_entry.id   AF-A0A013VNA3-F1
#
_cell.length_a   1.000
_cell.length_b   1.000
_cell.length_c   1.000
_cell.angle_alpha   90.00
_cell.angle_beta   90.00
_cell.angle_gamma   90.00
#
_symmetry.space_group_name_H-M   'P 1'
#
loop_
_entity.id
_entity.type
_entity.pdbx_description
1 polymer ?
#
loop_
_entity_poly.entity_id
_entity_poly.type
_entity_poly.pdbx_seq_one_letter_code
_entity_poly.pdbx_strand_id
1 'polypeptide(L)'
;MARSPLFGRRIHISGSVAKPIVPLNLPLCAETKGARRLYNFGLASSQTRRLFQIADDGDAHDWINRVGFPSRQKIPDRIAALVDLLEALERPKAFAVRLLNPDLDDYEDVQTFFDLVVKPVIEDELGYRLVIIDGRQAYEHARIDQEIFAKLHRSSIVLADITGARPNCFLELGYALGRCLPTMVMVREGASLPFDITTFSGLHWKVSGSAEDRKRAFREHWNAIRNRPSLVPTEPLIS
;
A
#
# COMPACT_ATOMS: atom_id res chain seq x y z
N MET A 1 15.74 19.24 -7.28
CA MET A 1 16.27 17.96 -6.76
C MET A 1 15.43 16.84 -7.34
N ALA A 2 16.04 15.95 -8.13
CA ALA A 2 15.33 14.75 -8.61
C ALA A 2 14.96 13.89 -7.39
N ARG A 3 13.65 13.69 -7.15
CA ARG A 3 13.17 12.77 -6.11
C ARG A 3 13.56 11.35 -6.53
N SER A 4 14.09 10.55 -5.61
CA SER A 4 14.45 9.15 -5.89
C SER A 4 13.19 8.37 -6.31
N PRO A 5 13.21 7.61 -7.42
CA PRO A 5 12.08 6.79 -7.88
C PRO A 5 11.75 5.62 -6.92
N LEU A 6 12.56 5.44 -5.87
CA LEU A 6 12.43 4.38 -4.87
C LEU A 6 11.53 4.75 -3.68
N PHE A 7 11.02 5.99 -3.61
CA PHE A 7 10.13 6.39 -2.51
C PHE A 7 8.84 5.55 -2.54
N GLY A 8 8.55 4.85 -1.44
CA GLY A 8 7.42 3.91 -1.32
C GLY A 8 7.76 2.44 -1.60
N ARG A 9 8.83 2.14 -2.35
CA ARG A 9 9.22 0.76 -2.72
C ARG A 9 10.14 0.13 -1.66
N ARG A 10 9.56 -0.27 -0.51
CA ARG A 10 10.30 -0.97 0.56
C ARG A 10 10.23 -2.50 0.39
N ILE A 11 11.35 -3.15 0.11
CA ILE A 11 11.47 -4.61 0.17
C ILE A 11 11.63 -5.05 1.63
N HIS A 12 10.84 -6.03 2.08
CA HIS A 12 11.00 -6.64 3.39
C HIS A 12 11.68 -8.02 3.25
N ILE A 13 12.63 -8.29 4.13
CA ILE A 13 13.39 -9.55 4.18
C ILE A 13 12.63 -10.64 4.99
N SER A 14 11.55 -10.25 5.69
CA SER A 14 10.61 -11.15 6.38
C SER A 14 9.16 -10.92 5.90
N GLY A 15 8.45 -12.02 5.68
CA GLY A 15 7.17 -12.03 4.97
C GLY A 15 6.01 -11.50 5.79
N SER A 16 5.33 -10.48 5.25
CA SER A 16 3.90 -10.28 5.44
C SER A 16 3.22 -10.33 4.06
N VAL A 17 1.99 -10.87 4.01
CA VAL A 17 1.27 -11.27 2.79
C VAL A 17 1.02 -10.13 1.77
N ALA A 18 1.28 -8.88 2.14
CA ALA A 18 0.94 -7.69 1.35
C ALA A 18 2.16 -6.92 0.81
N LYS A 19 3.40 -7.40 1.02
CA LYS A 19 4.62 -6.67 0.59
C LYS A 19 5.45 -7.51 -0.37
N PRO A 20 5.99 -6.91 -1.45
CA PRO A 20 6.85 -7.64 -2.38
C PRO A 20 8.11 -8.13 -1.66
N ILE A 21 8.43 -9.40 -1.88
CA ILE A 21 9.59 -10.09 -1.36
C ILE A 21 10.51 -10.35 -2.55
N VAL A 22 11.64 -9.66 -2.63
CA VAL A 22 12.68 -9.94 -3.63
C VAL A 22 13.74 -10.82 -2.97
N PRO A 23 13.78 -12.13 -3.25
CA PRO A 23 14.77 -13.01 -2.64
C PRO A 23 16.13 -12.83 -3.33
N LEU A 24 17.16 -12.45 -2.58
CA LEU A 24 18.52 -12.39 -3.09
C LEU A 24 19.27 -13.70 -2.79
N ASN A 25 19.86 -14.33 -3.81
CA ASN A 25 20.67 -15.53 -3.64
C ASN A 25 22.10 -15.20 -3.19
N LEU A 26 22.22 -14.62 -2.00
CA LEU A 26 23.51 -14.33 -1.38
C LEU A 26 23.88 -15.43 -0.38
N PRO A 27 25.14 -15.90 -0.34
CA PRO A 27 25.60 -16.97 0.56
C PRO A 27 25.78 -16.47 2.01
N LEU A 28 24.82 -15.73 2.54
CA LEU A 28 24.76 -15.25 3.93
C LEU A 28 24.21 -16.31 4.89
N CYS A 29 23.47 -17.29 4.37
CA CYS A 29 22.89 -18.40 5.12
C CYS A 29 22.89 -19.70 4.30
N ALA A 30 22.50 -20.82 4.92
CA ALA A 30 22.30 -22.09 4.21
C ALA A 30 21.17 -21.99 3.17
N GLU A 31 21.24 -22.80 2.11
CA GLU A 31 20.25 -22.80 1.02
C GLU A 31 18.82 -23.12 1.47
N THR A 32 18.68 -23.84 2.56
CA THR A 32 17.39 -24.25 3.14
C THR A 32 16.79 -23.19 4.07
N LYS A 33 17.42 -22.01 4.21
CA LYS A 33 17.00 -20.96 5.14
C LYS A 33 16.88 -19.59 4.47
N GLY A 34 16.07 -18.74 5.10
CA GLY A 34 15.96 -17.31 4.79
C GLY A 34 15.75 -16.98 3.31
N ALA A 35 16.52 -15.99 2.82
CA ALA A 35 16.43 -15.49 1.45
C ALA A 35 16.79 -16.55 0.40
N ARG A 36 17.73 -17.47 0.67
CA ARG A 36 18.13 -18.51 -0.28
C ARG A 36 17.03 -19.57 -0.48
N ARG A 37 16.30 -19.92 0.59
CA ARG A 37 15.12 -20.77 0.49
C ARG A 37 14.02 -20.12 -0.35
N LEU A 38 13.78 -18.83 -0.13
CA LEU A 38 12.78 -18.07 -0.90
C LEU A 38 13.20 -17.90 -2.37
N TYR A 39 14.49 -17.76 -2.64
CA TYR A 39 15.03 -17.73 -4.00
C TYR A 39 14.76 -19.06 -4.71
N ASN A 40 15.12 -20.18 -4.08
CA ASN A 40 14.86 -21.52 -4.62
C ASN A 40 13.36 -21.78 -4.84
N PHE A 41 12.51 -21.31 -3.92
CA PHE A 41 11.06 -21.35 -4.09
C PHE A 41 10.60 -20.55 -5.32
N GLY A 42 11.19 -19.38 -5.56
CA GLY A 42 10.88 -18.50 -6.69
C GLY A 42 11.44 -18.96 -8.03
N LEU A 43 12.29 -19.99 -8.09
CA LEU A 43 12.80 -20.55 -9.37
C LEU A 43 11.70 -21.25 -10.19
N ALA A 44 10.58 -21.60 -9.58
CA ALA A 44 9.39 -22.01 -10.33
C ALA A 44 8.57 -20.77 -10.72
N SER A 45 8.28 -20.59 -12.02
CA SER A 45 7.55 -19.42 -12.55
C SER A 45 6.18 -19.19 -11.86
N SER A 46 5.47 -20.27 -11.50
CA SER A 46 4.20 -20.22 -10.76
C SER A 46 4.33 -19.67 -9.34
N GLN A 47 5.54 -19.74 -8.76
CA GLN A 47 5.82 -19.28 -7.41
C GLN A 47 6.44 -17.87 -7.40
N THR A 48 7.17 -17.48 -8.45
CA THR A 48 7.82 -16.16 -8.52
C THR A 48 6.82 -15.01 -8.38
N ARG A 49 5.67 -15.11 -9.06
CA ARG A 49 4.60 -14.10 -9.01
C ARG A 49 3.97 -13.92 -7.62
N ARG A 50 4.16 -14.90 -6.72
CA ARG A 50 3.71 -14.83 -5.32
C ARG A 50 4.69 -14.07 -4.43
N LEU A 51 5.93 -13.87 -4.89
CA LEU A 51 6.97 -13.15 -4.18
C LEU A 51 6.93 -11.67 -4.54
N PHE A 52 6.93 -11.33 -5.82
CA PHE A 52 6.82 -9.96 -6.31
C PHE A 52 6.13 -9.92 -7.68
N GLN A 53 5.58 -8.76 -8.03
CA GLN A 53 5.01 -8.48 -9.34
C GLN A 53 5.78 -7.36 -10.02
N ILE A 54 5.80 -7.40 -11.34
CA ILE A 54 6.47 -6.42 -12.20
C ILE A 54 5.39 -5.58 -12.88
N ALA A 55 5.64 -4.28 -13.02
CA ALA A 55 4.75 -3.38 -13.73
C ALA A 55 4.64 -3.75 -15.22
N ASP A 56 3.59 -3.25 -15.88
CA ASP A 56 3.41 -3.35 -17.33
C ASP A 56 3.50 -4.80 -17.88
N ASP A 57 2.92 -5.75 -17.15
CA ASP A 57 2.89 -7.19 -17.47
C ASP A 57 4.28 -7.85 -17.62
N GLY A 58 5.32 -7.26 -17.02
CA GLY A 58 6.66 -7.85 -17.05
C GLY A 58 6.77 -9.20 -16.32
N ASP A 59 7.77 -9.99 -16.71
CA ASP A 59 7.95 -11.34 -16.16
C ASP A 59 8.81 -11.35 -14.89
N ALA A 60 8.16 -11.62 -13.74
CA ALA A 60 8.85 -11.79 -12.47
C ALA A 60 9.90 -12.92 -12.50
N HIS A 61 9.69 -13.95 -13.31
CA HIS A 61 10.63 -15.07 -13.46
C HIS A 61 11.90 -14.67 -14.22
N ASP A 62 11.80 -13.84 -15.26
CA ASP A 62 13.00 -13.31 -15.92
C ASP A 62 13.85 -12.48 -14.96
N TRP A 63 13.18 -11.71 -14.10
CA TRP A 63 13.86 -10.93 -13.07
C TRP A 63 14.55 -11.81 -12.02
N ILE A 64 13.95 -12.92 -11.59
CA ILE A 64 14.61 -13.79 -10.60
C ILE A 64 15.89 -14.40 -11.16
N ASN A 65 15.89 -14.77 -12.44
CA ASN A 65 17.08 -15.26 -13.13
C ASN A 65 18.14 -14.16 -13.28
N ARG A 66 17.72 -12.93 -13.61
CA ARG A 66 18.61 -11.77 -13.76
C ARG A 66 19.32 -11.38 -12.47
N VAL A 67 18.67 -11.53 -11.31
CA VAL A 67 19.29 -11.27 -9.98
C VAL A 67 20.02 -12.48 -9.39
N GLY A 68 20.08 -13.59 -10.12
CA GLY A 68 20.88 -14.78 -9.82
C GLY A 68 22.37 -14.58 -10.12
N PHE A 69 22.99 -13.60 -9.47
CA PHE A 69 24.33 -13.11 -9.83
C PHE A 69 25.43 -14.20 -9.81
N PRO A 70 26.07 -14.50 -10.96
CA PRO A 70 27.23 -15.39 -11.00
C PRO A 70 28.41 -14.81 -10.21
N SER A 71 29.25 -15.68 -9.63
CA SER A 71 30.41 -15.27 -8.82
C SER A 71 31.36 -14.30 -9.54
N ARG A 72 31.44 -14.38 -10.88
CA ARG A 72 32.30 -13.54 -11.73
C ARG A 72 31.72 -12.16 -12.07
N GLN A 73 30.43 -11.93 -11.84
CA GLN A 73 29.79 -10.64 -12.13
C GLN A 73 30.29 -9.57 -11.16
N LYS A 74 30.71 -8.40 -11.68
CA LYS A 74 31.28 -7.32 -10.86
C LYS A 74 30.19 -6.68 -9.99
N ILE A 75 30.58 -6.15 -8.84
CA ILE A 75 29.66 -5.51 -7.89
C ILE A 75 28.81 -4.39 -8.53
N PRO A 76 29.37 -3.47 -9.35
CA PRO A 76 28.58 -2.42 -9.99
C PRO A 76 27.43 -2.97 -10.86
N ASP A 77 27.68 -4.05 -11.61
CA ASP A 77 26.69 -4.67 -12.48
C ASP A 77 25.56 -5.32 -11.67
N ARG A 78 25.88 -5.89 -10.51
CA ARG A 78 24.88 -6.46 -9.58
C ARG A 78 24.00 -5.35 -9.00
N ILE A 79 24.62 -4.24 -8.58
CA ILE A 79 23.88 -3.09 -8.05
C ILE A 79 22.95 -2.51 -9.11
N ALA A 80 23.43 -2.33 -10.34
CA ALA A 80 22.61 -1.85 -11.45
C ALA A 80 21.39 -2.76 -11.69
N ALA A 81 21.58 -4.08 -11.75
CA ALA A 81 20.49 -5.02 -11.90
C ALA A 81 19.46 -4.97 -10.74
N LEU A 82 19.90 -4.73 -9.50
CA LEU A 82 18.99 -4.54 -8.37
C LEU A 82 18.21 -3.23 -8.45
N VAL A 83 18.84 -2.14 -8.88
CA VAL A 83 18.17 -0.85 -9.10
C VAL A 83 17.13 -0.99 -10.20
N ASP A 84 17.47 -1.60 -11.33
CA ASP A 84 16.51 -1.82 -12.41
C ASP A 84 15.32 -2.68 -11.95
N LEU A 85 15.56 -3.74 -11.15
CA LEU A 85 14.48 -4.54 -10.58
C LEU A 85 13.58 -3.67 -9.70
N LEU A 86 14.17 -2.89 -8.79
CA LEU A 86 13.41 -2.01 -7.90
C LEU A 86 12.53 -1.03 -8.67
N GLU A 87 12.99 -0.53 -9.82
CA GLU A 87 12.25 0.36 -10.72
C GLU A 87 11.18 -0.38 -11.55
N ALA A 88 11.36 -1.67 -11.81
CA ALA A 88 10.41 -2.52 -12.51
C ALA A 88 9.28 -3.08 -11.61
N LEU A 89 9.44 -3.11 -10.30
CA LEU A 89 8.41 -3.62 -9.37
C LEU A 89 7.06 -2.90 -9.53
N GLU A 90 5.96 -3.66 -9.43
CA GLU A 90 4.62 -3.07 -9.31
C GLU A 90 4.57 -2.13 -8.09
N ARG A 91 3.96 -0.96 -8.27
CA ARG A 91 3.79 0.01 -7.18
C ARG A 91 2.96 -0.60 -6.03
N PRO A 92 3.34 -0.36 -4.76
CA PRO A 92 2.54 -0.81 -3.63
C PRO A 92 1.14 -0.18 -3.67
N LYS A 93 0.13 -0.96 -3.27
CA LYS A 93 -1.28 -0.54 -3.33
C LYS A 93 -1.67 0.24 -2.08
N ALA A 94 -2.36 1.36 -2.27
CA ALA A 94 -3.03 2.14 -1.24
C ALA A 94 -4.54 1.97 -1.39
N PHE A 95 -5.20 1.32 -0.43
CA PHE A 95 -6.63 1.07 -0.51
C PHE A 95 -7.41 2.28 0.01
N ALA A 96 -8.34 2.79 -0.78
CA ALA A 96 -9.22 3.88 -0.40
C ALA A 96 -10.56 3.35 0.10
N VAL A 97 -10.86 3.61 1.36
CA VAL A 97 -12.19 3.46 1.96
C VAL A 97 -12.83 4.84 1.95
N ARG A 98 -13.96 5.01 1.26
CA ARG A 98 -14.62 6.33 1.12
C ARG A 98 -16.08 6.21 0.69
N LEU A 99 -16.80 7.31 0.82
CA LEU A 99 -18.14 7.48 0.26
C LEU A 99 -18.10 7.51 -1.28
N LEU A 100 -18.85 6.63 -1.93
CA LEU A 100 -18.83 6.44 -3.40
C LEU A 100 -20.20 6.65 -4.06
N ASN A 101 -21.26 6.83 -3.28
CA ASN A 101 -22.59 7.08 -3.81
C ASN A 101 -22.74 8.56 -4.19
N PRO A 102 -22.91 8.91 -5.48
CA PRO A 102 -23.05 10.29 -5.95
C PRO A 102 -24.33 10.99 -5.46
N ASP A 103 -25.34 10.23 -5.02
CA ASP A 103 -26.62 10.78 -4.58
C ASP A 103 -26.59 11.31 -3.13
N LEU A 104 -25.43 11.27 -2.45
CA LEU A 104 -25.28 11.72 -1.07
C LEU A 104 -24.61 13.08 -1.01
N ASP A 105 -25.09 13.96 -0.12
CA ASP A 105 -24.65 15.36 -0.01
C ASP A 105 -23.13 15.52 0.14
N ASP A 106 -22.47 14.65 0.90
CA ASP A 106 -21.03 14.71 1.13
C ASP A 106 -20.18 14.22 -0.08
N TYR A 107 -20.78 13.64 -1.12
CA TYR A 107 -20.04 12.99 -2.20
C TYR A 107 -19.11 13.93 -2.94
N GLU A 108 -19.60 15.10 -3.32
CA GLU A 108 -18.84 16.04 -4.14
C GLU A 108 -17.57 16.52 -3.41
N ASP A 109 -17.69 16.82 -2.12
CA ASP A 109 -16.57 17.22 -1.28
C ASP A 109 -15.51 16.11 -1.16
N VAL A 110 -15.95 14.88 -0.88
CA VAL A 110 -15.06 13.72 -0.77
C VAL A 110 -14.43 13.41 -2.13
N GLN A 111 -15.18 13.45 -3.24
CA GLN A 111 -14.66 13.25 -4.59
C GLN A 111 -13.58 14.28 -4.93
N THR A 112 -13.88 15.56 -4.73
CA THR A 112 -12.97 16.67 -4.97
C THR A 112 -11.70 16.57 -4.13
N PHE A 113 -11.82 16.18 -2.86
CA PHE A 113 -10.65 15.97 -2.00
C PHE A 113 -9.76 14.84 -2.52
N PHE A 114 -10.35 13.72 -2.96
CA PHE A 114 -9.57 12.61 -3.49
C PHE A 114 -8.85 12.97 -4.79
N ASP A 115 -9.53 13.67 -5.70
CA ASP A 115 -8.96 14.02 -7.01
C ASP A 115 -7.88 15.09 -6.91
N LEU A 116 -8.09 16.11 -6.07
CA LEU A 116 -7.16 17.25 -5.97
C LEU A 116 -6.03 17.02 -4.96
N VAL A 117 -6.21 16.13 -3.99
CA VAL A 117 -5.29 15.97 -2.85
C VAL A 117 -4.79 14.55 -2.73
N VAL A 118 -5.69 13.59 -2.45
CA VAL A 118 -5.28 12.22 -2.08
C VAL A 118 -4.54 11.55 -3.22
N LYS A 119 -5.14 11.50 -4.41
CA LYS A 119 -4.57 10.80 -5.57
C LYS A 119 -3.23 11.40 -6.00
N PRO A 120 -3.07 12.72 -6.21
CA PRO A 120 -1.78 13.30 -6.58
C PRO A 120 -0.69 13.02 -5.53
N VAL A 121 -1.01 13.16 -4.24
CA VAL A 121 0.02 12.92 -3.20
C VAL A 121 0.38 11.43 -3.13
N ILE A 122 -0.61 10.54 -3.18
CA ILE A 122 -0.39 9.09 -3.03
C ILE A 122 0.31 8.49 -4.25
N GLU A 123 -0.09 8.88 -5.45
CA GLU A 123 0.43 8.31 -6.70
C GLU A 123 1.70 9.01 -7.19
N ASP A 124 1.72 10.34 -7.19
CA ASP A 124 2.82 11.12 -7.81
C ASP A 124 3.95 11.43 -6.82
N GLU A 125 3.62 11.59 -5.54
CA GLU A 125 4.63 11.95 -4.52
C GLU A 125 5.10 10.75 -3.68
N LEU A 126 4.18 9.86 -3.31
CA LEU A 126 4.46 8.74 -2.40
C LEU A 126 4.69 7.40 -3.13
N GLY A 127 4.44 7.34 -4.44
CA GLY A 127 4.79 6.19 -5.28
C GLY A 127 3.87 4.97 -5.11
N TYR A 128 2.69 5.15 -4.52
CA TYR A 128 1.68 4.10 -4.42
C TYR A 128 0.80 4.07 -5.68
N ARG A 129 0.02 3.00 -5.83
CA ARG A 129 -1.13 2.93 -6.74
C ARG A 129 -2.39 3.03 -5.90
N LEU A 130 -3.24 4.01 -6.16
CA LEU A 130 -4.50 4.16 -5.45
C LEU A 130 -5.52 3.14 -5.95
N VAL A 131 -6.15 2.41 -5.03
CA VAL A 131 -7.17 1.40 -5.33
C VAL A 131 -8.50 1.85 -4.74
N ILE A 132 -9.48 2.07 -5.60
CA ILE A 132 -10.88 2.40 -5.26
C ILE A 132 -11.77 1.33 -5.89
N ILE A 133 -12.76 0.82 -5.15
CA ILE A 133 -13.74 -0.15 -5.65
C ILE A 133 -15.12 0.49 -5.69
N ASP A 134 -15.52 0.92 -6.89
CA ASP A 134 -16.66 1.81 -7.14
C ASP A 134 -17.88 1.15 -7.81
N GLY A 135 -17.92 -0.18 -7.92
CA GLY A 135 -19.03 -0.85 -8.59
C GLY A 135 -18.79 -1.14 -10.07
N ARG A 136 -17.78 -0.52 -10.70
CA ARG A 136 -17.67 -0.41 -12.17
C ARG A 136 -16.57 -1.25 -12.81
N GLN A 137 -15.76 -1.95 -12.00
CA GLN A 137 -14.62 -2.74 -12.47
C GLN A 137 -15.03 -4.20 -12.74
N ALA A 138 -14.32 -4.88 -13.63
CA ALA A 138 -14.49 -6.32 -13.83
C ALA A 138 -14.13 -7.05 -12.52
N TYR A 139 -15.09 -7.81 -11.99
CA TYR A 139 -14.95 -8.51 -10.72
C TYR A 139 -14.31 -9.87 -10.91
N GLU A 140 -13.34 -10.23 -10.05
CA GLU A 140 -12.79 -11.58 -9.99
C GLU A 140 -13.68 -12.52 -9.15
N HIS A 141 -14.53 -11.95 -8.29
CA HIS A 141 -15.39 -12.67 -7.36
C HIS A 141 -16.87 -12.40 -7.64
N ALA A 142 -17.72 -13.39 -7.36
CA ALA A 142 -19.17 -13.27 -7.53
C ALA A 142 -19.83 -12.23 -6.60
N ARG A 143 -19.12 -11.76 -5.57
CA ARG A 143 -19.60 -10.74 -4.64
C ARG A 143 -18.59 -9.61 -4.45
N ILE A 144 -19.09 -8.39 -4.45
CA ILE A 144 -18.30 -7.15 -4.35
C ILE A 144 -17.60 -7.05 -2.98
N ASP A 145 -18.23 -7.50 -1.91
CA ASP A 145 -17.68 -7.51 -0.54
C ASP A 145 -16.40 -8.35 -0.44
N GLN A 146 -16.38 -9.54 -1.04
CA GLN A 146 -15.20 -10.40 -1.09
C GLN A 146 -14.04 -9.71 -1.81
N GLU A 147 -14.33 -9.03 -2.91
CA GLU A 147 -13.29 -8.32 -3.66
C GLU A 147 -12.71 -7.13 -2.89
N ILE A 148 -13.57 -6.35 -2.21
CA ILE A 148 -13.16 -5.24 -1.34
C ILE A 148 -12.19 -5.74 -0.27
N PHE A 149 -12.58 -6.74 0.52
CA PHE A 149 -11.71 -7.25 1.59
C PHE A 149 -10.46 -7.94 1.05
N ALA A 150 -10.55 -8.63 -0.09
CA ALA A 150 -9.40 -9.27 -0.73
C ALA A 150 -8.35 -8.26 -1.22
N LYS A 151 -8.79 -7.12 -1.78
CA LYS A 151 -7.90 -6.03 -2.23
C LYS A 151 -7.38 -5.21 -1.05
N LEU A 152 -8.22 -4.91 -0.07
CA LEU A 152 -7.83 -4.24 1.18
C LEU A 152 -6.77 -5.08 1.92
N HIS A 153 -6.99 -6.38 2.09
CA HIS A 153 -6.06 -7.29 2.78
C HIS A 153 -4.66 -7.32 2.17
N ARG A 154 -4.55 -7.12 0.86
CA ARG A 154 -3.27 -7.14 0.12
C ARG A 154 -2.66 -5.76 -0.09
N SER A 155 -3.32 -4.70 0.40
CA SER A 155 -2.81 -3.34 0.26
C SER A 155 -1.75 -3.04 1.31
N SER A 156 -0.77 -2.21 0.93
CA SER A 156 0.33 -1.84 1.81
C SER A 156 -0.08 -0.81 2.87
N ILE A 157 -1.07 0.03 2.54
CA ILE A 157 -1.65 1.07 3.39
C ILE A 157 -3.14 1.21 3.11
N VAL A 158 -3.87 1.79 4.06
CA VAL A 158 -5.30 2.13 3.93
C VAL A 158 -5.51 3.61 4.19
N LEU A 159 -6.30 4.25 3.33
CA LEU A 159 -6.73 5.64 3.43
C LEU A 159 -8.24 5.60 3.67
N ALA A 160 -8.66 5.82 4.91
CA ALA A 160 -10.05 5.66 5.32
C ALA A 160 -10.72 7.01 5.56
N ASP A 161 -11.47 7.46 4.56
CA ASP A 161 -12.38 8.59 4.70
C ASP A 161 -13.74 8.13 5.25
N ILE A 162 -14.09 8.66 6.42
CA ILE A 162 -15.31 8.30 7.15
C ILE A 162 -16.37 9.41 7.11
N THR A 163 -16.22 10.38 6.21
CA THR A 163 -17.23 11.42 5.97
C THR A 163 -18.57 10.78 5.63
N GLY A 164 -19.66 11.32 6.18
CA GLY A 164 -21.01 10.76 6.06
C GLY A 164 -21.29 9.51 6.90
N ALA A 165 -20.36 9.11 7.78
CA ALA A 165 -20.54 8.04 8.78
C ALA A 165 -21.12 6.72 8.22
N ARG A 166 -20.60 6.28 7.07
CA ARG A 166 -21.13 5.12 6.34
C ARG A 166 -20.78 3.80 7.04
N PRO A 167 -21.76 2.89 7.28
CA PRO A 167 -21.49 1.58 7.90
C PRO A 167 -20.40 0.77 7.19
N ASN A 168 -20.40 0.73 5.86
CA ASN A 168 -19.40 -0.01 5.08
C ASN A 168 -17.99 0.54 5.30
N CYS A 169 -17.83 1.87 5.37
CA CYS A 169 -16.53 2.47 5.65
C CYS A 169 -16.01 2.08 7.03
N PHE A 170 -16.88 1.97 8.03
CA PHE A 170 -16.49 1.51 9.36
C PHE A 170 -16.14 0.03 9.40
N LEU A 171 -16.82 -0.82 8.65
CA LEU A 171 -16.46 -2.25 8.52
C LEU A 171 -15.07 -2.41 7.90
N GLU A 172 -14.78 -1.69 6.82
CA GLU A 172 -13.48 -1.72 6.14
C GLU A 172 -12.36 -1.13 7.02
N LEU A 173 -12.62 -0.02 7.70
CA LEU A 173 -11.72 0.57 8.69
C LEU A 173 -11.42 -0.42 9.82
N GLY A 174 -12.46 -1.03 10.41
CA GLY A 174 -12.32 -2.02 11.47
C GLY A 174 -11.48 -3.22 11.04
N TYR A 175 -11.69 -3.72 9.82
CA TYR A 175 -10.87 -4.78 9.25
C TYR A 175 -9.40 -4.37 9.06
N ALA A 176 -9.15 -3.17 8.52
CA ALA A 176 -7.80 -2.66 8.33
C ALA A 176 -7.04 -2.55 9.65
N LEU A 177 -7.70 -2.00 10.67
CA LEU A 177 -7.17 -1.85 12.02
C LEU A 177 -6.92 -3.21 12.68
N GLY A 178 -7.86 -4.15 12.58
CA GLY A 178 -7.73 -5.51 13.12
C GLY A 178 -6.62 -6.33 12.43
N ARG A 179 -6.25 -5.99 11.19
CA ARG A 179 -5.11 -6.58 10.47
C ARG A 179 -3.79 -5.84 10.70
N CYS A 180 -3.79 -4.80 11.53
CA CYS A 180 -2.63 -3.95 11.79
C CYS A 180 -2.06 -3.32 10.50
N LEU A 181 -2.91 -3.02 9.52
CA LEU A 181 -2.49 -2.30 8.32
C LEU A 181 -2.22 -0.83 8.69
N PRO A 182 -1.13 -0.22 8.18
CA PRO A 182 -0.92 1.22 8.33
C PRO A 182 -2.11 1.97 7.74
N THR A 183 -2.86 2.68 8.59
CA THR A 183 -4.15 3.27 8.24
C THR A 183 -4.17 4.75 8.56
N MET A 184 -4.47 5.58 7.57
CA MET A 184 -4.74 7.01 7.72
C MET A 184 -6.25 7.23 7.74
N VAL A 185 -6.78 7.64 8.89
CA VAL A 185 -8.19 8.00 9.02
C VAL A 185 -8.36 9.48 8.67
N MET A 186 -9.38 9.80 7.89
CA MET A 186 -9.66 11.12 7.34
C MET A 186 -11.14 11.43 7.47
N VAL A 187 -11.47 12.69 7.67
CA VAL A 187 -12.86 13.16 7.75
C VAL A 187 -12.94 14.61 7.33
N ARG A 188 -14.04 15.00 6.67
CA ARG A 188 -14.34 16.41 6.40
C ARG A 188 -14.46 17.20 7.70
N GLU A 189 -13.78 18.34 7.78
CA GLU A 189 -13.92 19.27 8.89
C GLU A 189 -15.39 19.67 9.05
N GLY A 190 -15.92 19.55 10.27
CA GLY A 190 -17.32 19.82 10.58
C GLY A 190 -18.29 18.67 10.31
N ALA A 191 -17.84 17.52 9.81
CA ALA A 191 -18.70 16.33 9.70
C ALA A 191 -19.06 15.76 11.09
N SER A 192 -20.28 15.26 11.22
CA SER A 192 -20.74 14.57 12.43
C SER A 192 -20.16 13.16 12.48
N LEU A 193 -19.51 12.80 13.59
CA LEU A 193 -18.91 11.47 13.80
C LEU A 193 -19.48 10.77 15.04
N PRO A 194 -19.59 9.44 15.02
CA PRO A 194 -19.84 8.65 16.22
C PRO A 194 -18.71 8.86 17.26
N PHE A 195 -19.07 8.89 18.54
CA PHE A 195 -18.15 9.18 19.64
C PHE A 195 -16.91 8.27 19.66
N ASP A 196 -17.06 6.98 19.35
CA ASP A 196 -15.98 5.98 19.40
C ASP A 196 -14.78 6.30 18.50
N ILE A 197 -14.98 7.13 17.47
CA ILE A 197 -13.93 7.49 16.50
C ILE A 197 -13.30 8.83 16.80
N THR A 198 -13.94 9.67 17.62
CA THR A 198 -13.42 10.99 18.00
C THR A 198 -12.12 10.90 18.80
N THR A 199 -11.84 9.76 19.42
CA THR A 199 -10.58 9.47 20.13
C THR A 199 -9.44 9.08 19.19
N PHE A 200 -9.74 8.70 17.94
CA PHE A 200 -8.73 8.33 16.96
C PHE A 200 -8.22 9.59 16.24
N SER A 201 -6.94 9.90 16.43
CA SER A 201 -6.29 11.03 15.76
C SER A 201 -6.26 10.81 14.23
N GLY A 202 -7.23 11.39 13.53
CA GLY A 202 -7.36 11.41 12.08
C GLY A 202 -7.14 12.81 11.49
N LEU A 203 -7.02 12.89 10.16
CA LEU A 203 -6.93 14.14 9.43
C LEU A 203 -8.34 14.74 9.25
N HIS A 204 -8.57 15.91 9.85
CA HIS A 204 -9.74 16.74 9.54
C HIS A 204 -9.40 17.62 8.33
N TRP A 205 -9.84 17.22 7.15
CA TRP A 205 -9.54 17.93 5.92
C TRP A 205 -10.59 19.01 5.61
N LYS A 206 -10.15 20.09 4.98
CA LYS A 206 -11.00 21.24 4.65
C LYS A 206 -11.47 21.17 3.20
N VAL A 207 -12.69 21.64 2.95
CA VAL A 207 -13.23 21.86 1.60
C VAL A 207 -12.61 23.11 0.98
N SER A 208 -12.51 24.18 1.78
CA SER A 208 -11.95 25.47 1.39
C SER A 208 -10.41 25.49 1.43
N GLY A 209 -9.83 26.54 0.85
CA GLY A 209 -8.38 26.75 0.75
C GLY A 209 -7.79 26.27 -0.57
N SER A 210 -6.52 26.59 -0.80
CA SER A 210 -5.83 26.20 -2.03
C SER A 210 -5.56 24.69 -2.05
N ALA A 211 -5.49 24.09 -3.24
CA ALA A 211 -5.14 22.69 -3.39
C ALA A 211 -3.76 22.37 -2.77
N GLU A 212 -2.79 23.27 -2.89
CA GLU A 212 -1.45 23.08 -2.32
C GLU A 212 -1.43 23.13 -0.79
N ASP A 213 -2.24 23.99 -0.16
CA ASP A 213 -2.38 24.02 1.30
C ASP A 213 -3.01 22.71 1.80
N ARG A 214 -4.02 22.21 1.09
CA ARG A 214 -4.68 20.94 1.42
C ARG A 214 -3.73 19.74 1.25
N LYS A 215 -2.94 19.70 0.17
CA LYS A 215 -1.86 18.71 -0.02
C LYS A 215 -0.78 18.82 1.05
N ARG A 216 -0.40 20.03 1.47
CA ARG A 216 0.55 20.24 2.57
C ARG A 216 0.02 19.64 3.87
N ALA A 217 -1.21 19.94 4.26
CA ALA A 217 -1.84 19.36 5.46
C ALA A 217 -1.92 17.83 5.40
N PHE A 218 -2.28 17.27 4.24
CA PHE A 218 -2.28 15.83 4.03
C PHE A 218 -0.88 15.22 4.24
N ARG A 219 0.16 15.81 3.64
CA ARG A 219 1.56 15.35 3.78
C ARG A 219 2.07 15.44 5.21
N GLU A 220 1.76 16.52 5.91
CA GLU A 220 2.12 16.71 7.32
C GLU A 220 1.51 15.61 8.18
N HIS A 221 0.21 15.36 8.02
CA HIS A 221 -0.47 14.30 8.75
C HIS A 221 0.10 12.91 8.40
N TRP A 222 0.28 12.61 7.12
CA TRP A 222 0.92 11.38 6.65
C TRP A 222 2.27 11.14 7.34
N ASN A 223 3.14 12.16 7.36
CA ASN A 223 4.45 12.07 7.99
C ASN A 223 4.38 11.85 9.50
N ALA A 224 3.38 12.43 10.16
CA ALA A 224 3.15 12.24 11.60
C ALA A 224 2.71 10.81 11.94
N ILE A 225 1.95 10.14 11.06
CA ILE A 225 1.35 8.84 11.36
C ILE A 225 2.03 7.64 10.70
N ARG A 226 2.92 7.84 9.71
CA ARG A 226 3.52 6.73 8.93
C ARG A 226 4.24 5.66 9.75
N ASN A 227 4.63 5.99 10.98
CA ASN A 227 5.30 5.09 11.93
C ASN A 227 4.44 4.81 13.18
N ARG A 228 3.14 5.13 13.14
CA ARG A 228 2.22 4.88 14.26
C ARG A 228 2.15 3.37 14.53
N PRO A 229 2.26 2.91 15.80
CA PRO A 229 2.11 1.50 16.13
C PRO A 229 0.67 1.03 15.84
N SER A 230 0.48 -0.28 15.73
CA SER A 230 -0.86 -0.86 15.67
C SER A 230 -1.65 -0.55 16.95
N LEU A 231 -2.98 -0.48 16.83
CA LEU A 231 -3.87 -0.23 17.97
C LEU A 231 -3.66 -1.23 19.11
N VAL A 232 -3.43 -2.49 18.75
CA VAL A 232 -3.02 -3.54 19.68
C VAL A 232 -1.63 -4.03 19.24
N PRO A 233 -0.61 -3.95 20.10
CA PRO A 233 0.69 -4.55 19.81
C PRO A 233 0.51 -6.06 19.58
N THR A 234 1.04 -6.56 18.47
CA THR A 234 1.21 -8.01 18.31
C THR A 234 2.48 -8.38 19.06
N GLU A 235 2.36 -8.73 20.34
CA GLU A 235 3.47 -9.33 21.07
C GLU A 235 3.87 -10.62 20.34
N PRO A 236 5.14 -10.77 19.92
CA PRO A 236 5.60 -12.02 19.39
C PRO A 236 5.51 -13.06 20.52
N LEU A 237 4.90 -14.21 20.23
CA LEU A 237 4.78 -15.33 21.18
C LEU A 237 6.15 -15.81 21.73
N ILE A 238 7.25 -15.46 21.06
CA ILE A 238 8.62 -15.71 21.49
C ILE A 238 9.51 -14.53 21.07
N SER A 239 10.24 -13.97 22.03
CA SER A 239 11.25 -12.91 21.87
C SER A 239 12.63 -13.48 21.55
#